data_AF-A0A401I7Z2-F1
#
_entry.id   AF-A0A401I7Z2-F1
#
_cell.length_a   1.000
_cell.length_b   1.000
_cell.length_c   1.000
_cell.angle_alpha   90.00
_cell.angle_beta   90.00
_cell.angle_gamma   90.00
#
_symmetry.space_group_name_H-M   'P 1'
#
loop_
_entity.id
_entity.type
_entity.pdbx_description
1 polymer ?
#
loop_
_entity_poly.entity_id
_entity_poly.type
_entity_poly.pdbx_seq_one_letter_code
_entity_poly.pdbx_strand_id
1 'polypeptide(L)'
;MQKPWIFETDSFGFHFCRSVLVELISRFPLTQAEGIQLINSRWGHTSFVNEDDIAYHEFPEFWAKEFYWGSNSVWWKSEEERLFMGLEPLKPLRNDKEACYELWETANTEEYVLADCEEIKELFGNDLLNHTFKKTWRLKKKNYNEALTEFYKHRGWLEYREIW
;
A
#
# COMPACT_ATOMS: atom_id res chain seq x y z
N MET A 1 -18.12 -2.45 15.94
CA MET A 1 -17.00 -2.48 14.98
C MET A 1 -17.19 -1.34 14.02
N GLN A 2 -16.16 -0.50 13.85
CA GLN A 2 -16.20 0.61 12.90
C GLN A 2 -15.62 0.09 11.58
N LYS A 3 -16.40 0.17 10.49
CA LYS A 3 -15.88 -0.15 9.15
C LYS A 3 -14.77 0.86 8.83
N PRO A 4 -13.59 0.42 8.35
CA PRO A 4 -12.50 1.33 8.02
C PRO A 4 -12.86 2.26 6.85
N TRP A 5 -13.64 1.75 5.90
CA TRP A 5 -14.10 2.49 4.72
C TRP A 5 -15.48 3.10 4.96
N ILE A 6 -15.66 4.37 4.60
CA ILE A 6 -16.96 5.07 4.72
C ILE A 6 -17.90 4.82 3.53
N PHE A 7 -17.38 4.20 2.47
CA PHE A 7 -18.10 3.79 1.27
C PHE A 7 -18.32 2.27 1.28
N GLU A 8 -19.20 1.78 0.39
CA GLU A 8 -19.47 0.35 0.29
C GLU A 8 -18.39 -0.37 -0.53
N THR A 9 -18.07 -1.58 -0.12
CA THR A 9 -17.13 -2.48 -0.81
C THR A 9 -17.67 -3.89 -0.75
N ASP A 10 -17.44 -4.68 -1.79
CA ASP A 10 -17.47 -6.14 -1.68
C ASP A 10 -16.17 -6.67 -1.04
N SER A 11 -15.95 -7.99 -1.05
CA SER A 11 -14.72 -8.59 -0.52
C SER A 11 -13.49 -8.16 -1.31
N PHE A 12 -13.57 -8.16 -2.64
CA PHE A 12 -12.46 -7.75 -3.48
C PHE A 12 -12.11 -6.27 -3.25
N GLY A 13 -13.11 -5.39 -3.22
CA GLY A 13 -12.97 -3.95 -2.96
C GLY A 13 -12.33 -3.69 -1.62
N PHE A 14 -12.74 -4.44 -0.59
CA PHE A 14 -12.14 -4.36 0.73
C PHE A 14 -10.65 -4.74 0.71
N HIS A 15 -10.30 -5.84 0.05
CA HIS A 15 -8.90 -6.29 -0.07
C HIS A 15 -8.06 -5.30 -0.87
N PHE A 16 -8.61 -4.72 -1.93
CA PHE A 16 -7.94 -3.72 -2.73
C PHE A 16 -7.66 -2.45 -1.92
N CYS A 17 -8.65 -1.91 -1.21
CA CYS A 17 -8.47 -0.75 -0.34
C CYS A 17 -7.45 -1.02 0.78
N ARG A 18 -7.43 -2.24 1.33
CA ARG A 18 -6.38 -2.67 2.29
C ARG A 18 -5.00 -2.66 1.65
N SER A 19 -4.85 -3.17 0.43
CA SER A 19 -3.57 -3.13 -0.28
C SER A 19 -3.10 -1.70 -0.56
N VAL A 20 -4.02 -0.79 -0.92
CA VAL A 20 -3.71 0.64 -1.09
C VAL A 20 -3.24 1.24 0.23
N LEU A 21 -3.90 0.91 1.35
CA LEU A 21 -3.48 1.34 2.68
C LEU A 21 -2.07 0.85 3.03
N VAL A 22 -1.76 -0.42 2.75
CA VAL A 22 -0.43 -1.01 3.01
C VAL A 22 0.64 -0.28 2.20
N GLU A 23 0.37 0.01 0.93
CA GLU A 23 1.28 0.79 0.08
C GLU A 23 1.48 2.22 0.64
N LEU A 24 0.40 2.88 1.07
CA LEU A 24 0.46 4.23 1.65
C LEU A 24 1.36 4.30 2.89
N ILE A 25 1.09 3.47 3.89
CA ILE A 25 1.81 3.51 5.18
C ILE A 25 3.25 3.00 5.06
N SER A 26 3.53 2.17 4.04
CA SER A 26 4.87 1.62 3.83
C SER A 26 5.79 2.56 3.05
N ARG A 27 5.24 3.40 2.17
CA ARG A 27 6.02 4.33 1.33
C ARG A 27 6.09 5.75 1.88
N PHE A 28 5.02 6.19 2.52
CA PHE A 28 4.88 7.57 2.98
C PHE A 28 4.94 7.65 4.51
N PRO A 29 5.30 8.81 5.08
CA PRO A 29 5.32 9.01 6.52
C PRO A 29 3.91 9.23 7.06
N LEU A 30 3.00 8.29 6.79
CA LEU A 30 1.63 8.26 7.27
C LEU A 30 1.45 7.15 8.30
N THR A 31 0.64 7.42 9.32
CA THR A 31 0.05 6.40 10.19
C THR A 31 -1.10 5.68 9.47
N GLN A 32 -1.54 4.52 9.95
CA GLN A 32 -2.72 3.84 9.40
C GLN A 32 -3.98 4.68 9.50
N ALA A 33 -4.18 5.38 10.62
CA ALA A 33 -5.33 6.28 10.78
C ALA A 33 -5.35 7.37 9.70
N GLU A 34 -4.20 8.00 9.41
CA GLU A 34 -4.07 8.99 8.35
C GLU A 34 -4.27 8.37 6.96
N GLY A 35 -3.74 7.17 6.72
CA GLY A 35 -3.94 6.44 5.47
C GLY A 35 -5.42 6.10 5.23
N ILE A 36 -6.15 5.64 6.25
CA ILE A 36 -7.59 5.36 6.18
C ILE A 36 -8.37 6.65 5.91
N GLN A 37 -8.05 7.74 6.61
CA GLN A 37 -8.68 9.05 6.38
C GLN A 37 -8.42 9.54 4.96
N LEU A 38 -7.21 9.36 4.43
CA LEU A 38 -6.86 9.76 3.08
C LEU A 38 -7.67 8.97 2.05
N ILE A 39 -7.73 7.63 2.15
CA ILE A 39 -8.56 6.78 1.28
C ILE A 39 -10.03 7.23 1.34
N ASN A 40 -10.57 7.43 2.54
CA ASN A 40 -11.94 7.90 2.72
C ASN A 40 -12.18 9.30 2.16
N SER A 41 -11.20 10.20 2.20
CA SER A 41 -11.34 11.53 1.59
C SER A 41 -11.33 11.47 0.06
N ARG A 42 -10.58 10.52 -0.51
CA ARG A 42 -10.40 10.37 -1.96
C ARG A 42 -11.52 9.57 -2.60
N TRP A 43 -12.03 8.54 -1.94
CA TRP A 43 -13.08 7.67 -2.45
C TRP A 43 -14.39 7.73 -1.67
N GLY A 44 -14.50 8.52 -0.61
CA GLY A 44 -15.77 8.62 0.14
C GLY A 44 -16.95 9.19 -0.64
N HIS A 45 -16.69 9.79 -1.80
CA HIS A 45 -17.72 10.24 -2.74
C HIS A 45 -18.16 9.13 -3.71
N THR A 46 -17.45 8.01 -3.79
CA THR A 46 -17.88 6.84 -4.57
C THR A 46 -18.92 6.07 -3.76
N SER A 47 -19.97 5.60 -4.44
CA SER A 47 -21.02 4.83 -3.79
C SER A 47 -20.59 3.41 -3.48
N PHE A 48 -19.73 2.83 -4.32
CA PHE A 48 -19.28 1.44 -4.23
C PHE A 48 -17.91 1.31 -4.91
N VAL A 49 -17.00 0.50 -4.36
CA VAL A 49 -15.75 0.10 -5.01
C VAL A 49 -15.74 -1.42 -5.18
N ASN A 50 -15.61 -1.88 -6.43
CA ASN A 50 -15.59 -3.30 -6.82
C ASN A 50 -14.70 -3.55 -8.04
N GLU A 51 -14.57 -4.82 -8.43
CA GLU A 51 -13.71 -5.25 -9.55
C GLU A 51 -14.05 -4.62 -10.91
N ASP A 52 -15.28 -4.11 -11.08
CA ASP A 52 -15.73 -3.42 -12.29
C ASP A 52 -15.41 -1.91 -12.28
N ASP A 53 -14.91 -1.38 -11.16
CA ASP A 53 -14.55 0.04 -11.03
C ASP A 53 -13.23 0.33 -11.76
N ILE A 54 -13.11 1.53 -12.34
CA ILE A 54 -11.87 2.05 -12.94
C ILE A 54 -10.71 1.99 -11.93
N ALA A 55 -11.00 2.01 -10.63
CA ALA A 55 -10.02 1.76 -9.57
C ALA A 55 -9.17 0.49 -9.83
N TYR A 56 -9.73 -0.57 -10.41
CA TYR A 56 -9.03 -1.84 -10.66
C TYR A 56 -8.15 -1.85 -11.90
N HIS A 57 -8.19 -0.81 -12.73
CA HIS A 57 -7.29 -0.70 -13.88
C HIS A 57 -5.86 -0.33 -13.46
N GLU A 58 -5.67 0.10 -12.22
CA GLU A 58 -4.39 0.52 -11.66
C GLU A 58 -4.02 -0.30 -10.42
N PHE A 59 -2.72 -0.40 -10.17
CA PHE A 59 -2.21 -1.14 -9.01
C PHE A 59 -2.39 -0.35 -7.70
N PRO A 60 -2.44 -1.03 -6.53
CA PRO A 60 -2.48 -0.34 -5.25
C PRO A 60 -1.35 0.70 -5.05
N GLU A 61 -0.16 0.42 -5.59
CA GLU A 61 0.97 1.34 -5.59
C GLU A 61 0.65 2.67 -6.30
N PHE A 62 -0.03 2.61 -7.45
CA PHE A 62 -0.46 3.79 -8.20
C PHE A 62 -1.38 4.66 -7.33
N TRP A 63 -2.41 4.05 -6.73
CA TRP A 63 -3.36 4.79 -5.90
C TRP A 63 -2.72 5.39 -4.67
N ALA A 64 -1.75 4.70 -4.05
CA ALA A 64 -1.00 5.26 -2.94
C ALA A 64 -0.28 6.56 -3.34
N LYS A 65 0.41 6.57 -4.49
CA LYS A 65 1.09 7.76 -5.02
C LYS A 65 0.10 8.87 -5.40
N GLU A 66 -0.98 8.51 -6.12
CA GLU A 66 -2.03 9.44 -6.53
C GLU A 66 -2.74 10.07 -5.31
N PHE A 67 -2.99 9.30 -4.27
CA PHE A 67 -3.66 9.82 -3.08
C PHE A 67 -2.76 10.75 -2.29
N TYR A 68 -1.50 10.38 -2.11
CA TYR A 68 -0.55 11.13 -1.30
C TYR A 68 -0.12 12.43 -1.99
N TRP A 69 0.32 12.36 -3.25
CA TRP A 69 0.83 13.53 -3.97
C TRP A 69 -0.22 14.24 -4.83
N GLY A 70 -1.22 13.51 -5.35
CA GLY A 70 -2.20 14.03 -6.30
C GLY A 70 -1.65 14.23 -7.70
N SER A 71 -2.52 14.12 -8.71
CA SER A 71 -2.14 14.25 -10.14
C SER A 71 -1.36 15.54 -10.47
N ASN A 72 -1.65 16.65 -9.79
CA ASN A 72 -0.99 17.94 -10.03
C ASN A 72 0.50 17.96 -9.65
N SER A 73 0.96 16.98 -8.88
CA SER A 73 2.38 16.83 -8.52
C SER A 73 3.22 16.23 -9.65
N VAL A 74 2.58 15.65 -10.67
CA VAL A 74 3.24 14.92 -11.76
C VAL A 74 4.13 13.80 -11.21
N TRP A 75 3.60 13.03 -10.27
CA TRP A 75 4.37 12.06 -9.50
C TRP A 75 4.94 10.92 -10.36
N TRP A 76 4.34 10.68 -11.54
CA TRP A 76 4.78 9.69 -12.51
C TRP A 76 6.02 10.09 -13.31
N LYS A 77 6.71 11.16 -12.91
CA LYS A 77 7.95 11.62 -13.52
C LYS A 77 9.12 11.22 -12.67
N SER A 78 10.09 10.57 -13.32
CA SER A 78 11.38 10.26 -12.74
C SER A 78 12.09 11.53 -12.26
N GLU A 79 13.02 11.39 -11.31
CA GLU A 79 13.79 12.54 -10.80
C GLU A 79 14.51 13.29 -11.93
N GLU A 80 15.05 12.59 -12.92
CA GLU A 80 15.69 13.19 -14.10
C GLU A 80 14.70 14.01 -14.95
N GLU A 81 13.51 13.47 -15.24
CA GLU A 81 12.48 14.21 -15.97
C GLU A 81 12.00 15.44 -15.18
N ARG A 82 11.86 15.32 -13.86
CA ARG A 82 11.47 16.44 -13.00
C ARG A 82 12.49 17.55 -13.04
N LEU A 83 13.78 17.22 -12.93
CA LEU A 83 14.89 18.18 -13.05
C LEU A 83 14.88 18.87 -14.41
N PHE A 84 14.67 18.10 -15.49
CA PHE A 84 14.57 18.65 -16.85
C PHE A 84 13.38 19.62 -17.00
N MET A 85 12.25 19.32 -16.35
CA MET A 85 11.05 20.15 -16.37
C MET A 85 11.06 21.32 -15.38
N GLY A 86 12.13 21.49 -14.59
CA GLY A 86 12.20 22.51 -13.53
C GLY A 86 11.21 22.28 -12.39
N LEU A 87 10.81 21.02 -12.16
CA LEU A 87 9.91 20.63 -11.07
C LEU A 87 10.71 20.31 -9.81
N GLU A 88 10.16 20.70 -8.66
CA GLU A 88 10.73 20.36 -7.35
C GLU A 88 10.77 18.83 -7.12
N PRO A 89 11.74 18.29 -6.36
CA PRO A 89 11.75 16.88 -5.98
C PRO A 89 10.50 16.49 -5.16
N LEU A 90 10.01 15.26 -5.33
CA LEU A 90 8.93 14.75 -4.49
C LEU A 90 9.44 14.48 -3.08
N LYS A 91 8.76 15.08 -2.08
CA LYS A 91 9.01 14.85 -0.64
C LYS A 91 7.70 14.92 0.14
N PRO A 92 7.64 14.33 1.36
CA PRO A 92 8.61 13.38 1.93
C PRO A 92 8.25 11.92 1.63
N LEU A 93 9.26 11.13 1.27
CA LEU A 93 9.22 9.66 1.40
C LEU A 93 9.45 9.29 2.87
N ARG A 94 8.97 8.12 3.29
CA ARG A 94 9.31 7.56 4.61
C ARG A 94 10.83 7.40 4.70
N ASN A 95 11.42 7.89 5.79
CA ASN A 95 12.86 7.76 5.99
C ASN A 95 13.26 6.28 6.06
N ASP A 96 14.25 5.92 5.25
CA ASP A 96 14.92 4.63 5.31
C ASP A 96 15.44 4.35 6.73
N LYS A 97 14.92 3.28 7.34
CA LYS A 97 15.37 2.77 8.62
C LYS A 97 15.23 1.26 8.62
N GLU A 98 16.22 0.55 9.18
CA GLU A 98 16.09 -0.89 9.34
C GLU A 98 14.81 -1.19 10.15
N ALA A 99 13.92 -1.95 9.52
CA ALA A 99 12.64 -2.34 10.07
C ALA A 99 12.42 -3.84 9.90
N CYS A 100 11.61 -4.38 10.79
CA CYS A 100 11.12 -5.73 10.72
C CYS A 100 9.92 -5.75 9.78
N TYR A 101 9.92 -6.63 8.78
CA TYR A 101 8.78 -6.86 7.90
C TYR A 101 8.29 -8.29 8.07
N GLU A 102 6.98 -8.47 8.05
CA GLU A 102 6.33 -9.77 8.12
C GLU A 102 5.39 -9.97 6.93
N LEU A 103 5.44 -11.17 6.37
CA LEU A 103 4.49 -11.66 5.38
C LEU A 103 3.44 -12.50 6.10
N TRP A 104 2.19 -12.10 5.90
CA TRP A 104 1.01 -12.80 6.40
C TRP A 104 0.14 -13.20 5.22
N GLU A 105 -0.33 -14.45 5.21
CA GLU A 105 -1.06 -15.04 4.08
C GLU A 105 -2.26 -15.85 4.55
N THR A 106 -3.27 -15.97 3.69
CA THR A 106 -4.37 -16.91 3.87
C THR A 106 -3.97 -18.34 3.46
N ALA A 107 -4.73 -19.35 3.91
CA ALA A 107 -4.37 -20.77 3.77
C ALA A 107 -4.22 -21.24 2.30
N ASN A 108 -4.89 -20.58 1.37
CA ASN A 108 -4.84 -20.82 -0.07
C ASN A 108 -3.94 -19.81 -0.82
N THR A 109 -3.23 -18.94 -0.11
CA THR A 109 -2.34 -17.89 -0.66
C THR A 109 -3.02 -16.91 -1.63
N GLU A 110 -4.36 -16.87 -1.65
CA GLU A 110 -5.15 -15.93 -2.46
C GLU A 110 -4.95 -14.48 -2.00
N GLU A 111 -4.66 -14.29 -0.72
CA GLU A 111 -4.38 -12.99 -0.13
C GLU A 111 -3.07 -13.01 0.65
N TYR A 112 -2.33 -11.91 0.54
CA TYR A 112 -1.14 -11.66 1.35
C TYR A 112 -1.06 -10.21 1.78
N VAL A 113 -0.35 -9.96 2.88
CA VAL A 113 0.10 -8.64 3.32
C VAL A 113 1.56 -8.74 3.72
N LEU A 114 2.39 -7.88 3.12
CA LEU A 114 3.76 -7.62 3.55
C LEU A 114 3.80 -6.20 4.12
N ALA A 115 4.09 -6.06 5.41
CA ALA A 115 4.19 -4.76 6.06
C ALA A 115 5.18 -4.78 7.23
N ASP A 116 5.51 -3.60 7.76
CA ASP A 116 6.29 -3.46 8.98
C ASP A 116 5.58 -4.17 10.16
N CYS A 117 6.35 -4.82 11.03
CA CYS A 117 5.85 -5.63 12.13
C CYS A 117 4.96 -4.84 13.12
N GLU A 118 5.17 -3.52 13.27
CA GLU A 118 4.26 -2.69 14.08
C GLU A 118 2.95 -2.41 13.33
N GLU A 119 3.01 -2.19 12.01
CA GLU A 119 1.83 -1.97 11.17
C GLU A 119 0.93 -3.22 11.13
N ILE A 120 1.51 -4.42 11.04
CA ILE A 120 0.75 -5.68 11.09
C ILE A 120 -0.14 -5.76 12.33
N LYS A 121 0.37 -5.37 13.51
CA LYS A 121 -0.42 -5.42 14.76
C LYS A 121 -1.63 -4.49 14.68
N GLU A 122 -1.43 -3.29 14.15
CA GLU A 122 -2.49 -2.30 14.00
C GLU A 122 -3.51 -2.72 12.91
N LEU A 123 -3.07 -3.40 11.83
CA LEU A 123 -3.97 -3.97 10.84
C LEU A 123 -4.91 -5.03 11.43
N PHE A 124 -4.41 -5.88 12.35
CA PHE A 124 -5.27 -6.79 13.12
C PHE A 124 -6.21 -6.03 14.07
N GLY A 125 -5.73 -4.97 14.71
CA GLY A 125 -6.52 -4.13 15.62
C GLY A 125 -7.66 -3.37 14.92
N ASN A 126 -7.50 -3.05 13.64
CA ASN A 126 -8.46 -2.33 12.81
C ASN A 126 -9.34 -3.27 11.94
N ASP A 127 -9.36 -4.58 12.21
CA ASP A 127 -10.11 -5.59 11.45
C ASP A 127 -9.75 -5.62 9.94
N LEU A 128 -8.58 -5.11 9.56
CA LEU A 128 -8.05 -5.16 8.19
C LEU A 128 -7.38 -6.50 7.90
N LEU A 129 -6.83 -7.13 8.94
CA LEU A 129 -6.42 -8.53 8.97
C LEU A 129 -7.28 -9.30 9.97
N ASN A 130 -7.58 -10.54 9.66
CA ASN A 130 -8.37 -11.41 10.52
C ASN A 130 -7.64 -12.74 10.78
N HIS A 131 -8.23 -13.60 11.62
CA HIS A 131 -7.61 -14.84 12.10
C HIS A 131 -7.26 -15.87 11.00
N THR A 132 -7.77 -15.73 9.78
CA THR A 132 -7.40 -16.61 8.64
C THR A 132 -5.98 -16.35 8.16
N PHE A 133 -5.45 -15.15 8.37
CA PHE A 133 -4.06 -14.82 8.06
C PHE A 133 -3.11 -15.53 9.02
N LYS A 134 -2.07 -16.14 8.46
CA LYS A 134 -0.96 -16.75 9.18
C LYS A 134 0.34 -16.14 8.72
N LYS A 135 1.22 -15.86 9.66
CA LYS A 135 2.59 -15.44 9.38
C LYS A 135 3.34 -16.59 8.72
N THR A 136 3.86 -16.35 7.52
CA THR A 136 4.60 -17.36 6.75
C THR A 136 6.08 -16.98 6.62
N TRP A 137 6.40 -15.69 6.67
CA TRP A 137 7.76 -15.23 6.46
C TRP A 137 8.05 -13.91 7.20
N ARG A 138 9.35 -13.67 7.47
CA ARG A 138 9.84 -12.49 8.18
C ARG A 138 11.25 -12.16 7.75
N LEU A 139 11.53 -10.87 7.64
CA LEU A 139 12.85 -10.35 7.30
C LEU A 139 13.11 -8.99 7.94
N LYS A 140 14.36 -8.54 7.84
CA LYS A 140 14.76 -7.17 8.17
C LYS A 140 15.32 -6.50 6.93
N LYS A 141 14.88 -5.28 6.66
CA LYS A 141 15.34 -4.47 5.53
C LYS A 141 15.32 -2.99 5.85
N LYS A 142 16.08 -2.21 5.08
CA LYS A 142 16.23 -0.77 5.27
C LYS A 142 14.96 0.01 4.93
N ASN A 143 14.14 -0.51 4.03
CA ASN A 143 12.87 0.09 3.64
C ASN A 143 11.94 -0.95 3.00
N TYR A 144 10.74 -0.52 2.64
CA TYR A 144 9.72 -1.36 2.07
C TYR A 144 10.09 -1.89 0.68
N ASN A 145 10.71 -1.07 -0.16
CA ASN A 145 11.14 -1.48 -1.51
C ASN A 145 12.18 -2.62 -1.47
N GLU A 146 13.13 -2.56 -0.54
CA GLU A 146 14.06 -3.67 -0.31
C GLU A 146 13.36 -4.93 0.23
N ALA A 147 12.32 -4.77 1.06
CA ALA A 147 11.52 -5.89 1.55
C ALA A 147 10.70 -6.53 0.42
N LEU A 148 10.08 -5.73 -0.45
CA LEU A 148 9.38 -6.18 -1.66
C LEU A 148 10.32 -6.92 -2.60
N THR A 149 11.55 -6.42 -2.78
CA THR A 149 12.55 -7.08 -3.63
C THR A 149 12.87 -8.49 -3.14
N GLU A 150 13.07 -8.68 -1.82
CA GLU A 150 13.28 -10.03 -1.29
C GLU A 150 12.01 -10.88 -1.29
N PHE A 151 10.84 -10.26 -1.11
CA PHE A 151 9.57 -10.97 -1.22
C PHE A 151 9.38 -11.55 -2.62
N TYR A 152 9.63 -10.78 -3.67
CA TYR A 152 9.52 -11.24 -5.06
C TYR A 152 10.51 -12.39 -5.34
N LYS A 153 11.76 -12.28 -4.84
CA LYS A 153 12.73 -13.39 -4.89
C LYS A 153 12.24 -14.62 -4.14
N HIS A 154 11.69 -14.45 -2.93
CA HIS A 154 11.14 -15.53 -2.12
C HIS A 154 9.98 -16.25 -2.83
N ARG A 155 9.16 -15.50 -3.59
CA ARG A 155 8.07 -16.04 -4.41
C ARG A 155 8.52 -16.70 -5.72
N GLY A 156 9.79 -16.53 -6.12
CA GLY A 156 10.27 -16.92 -7.44
C GLY A 156 9.65 -16.08 -8.57
N TRP A 157 9.17 -14.88 -8.26
CA TRP A 157 8.69 -13.92 -9.25
C TRP A 157 9.88 -13.20 -9.91
N LEU A 158 9.60 -12.47 -11.00
CA LEU A 158 10.60 -11.58 -11.60
C LEU A 158 11.05 -10.51 -10.61
N GLU A 159 12.11 -9.77 -10.94
CA GLU A 159 12.58 -8.66 -10.11
C GLU A 159 11.46 -7.63 -9.86
N TYR A 160 11.23 -7.25 -8.59
CA TYR A 160 10.35 -6.13 -8.27
C TYR A 160 10.91 -4.86 -8.90
N ARG A 161 10.06 -4.16 -9.66
CA ARG A 161 10.38 -2.85 -10.20
C ARG A 161 9.25 -1.90 -9.83
N GLU A 162 9.60 -0.88 -9.07
CA GLU A 162 8.71 0.25 -8.83
C GLU A 162 8.45 0.92 -10.19
N ILE A 163 7.17 1.04 -10.55
CA ILE A 163 6.79 1.71 -11.79
C ILE A 163 6.65 3.20 -11.45
N TRP A 164 7.51 4.01 -12.06
CA TRP A 164 7.50 5.47 -11.91
C TRP A 164 6.34 6.05 -12.71
#